data_AF-A0A956KYU2-F1
#
_entry.id   AF-A0A956KYU2-F1
#
_cell.length_a   1.000
_cell.length_b   1.000
_cell.length_c   1.000
_cell.angle_alpha   90.00
_cell.angle_beta   90.00
_cell.angle_gamma   90.00
#
_symmetry.space_group_name_H-M   'P 1'
#
loop_
_entity.id
_entity.type
_entity.pdbx_description
1 polymer ?
#
loop_
_entity_poly.entity_id
_entity_poly.type
_entity_poly.pdbx_seq_one_letter_code
_entity_poly.pdbx_strand_id
1 'polypeptide(L)'
;MRGQCARCDAEVEAVFQHPRLRRVLRGYLLLPLPFVPVLPIIASDYVVMIPMLMVYMLGLGPVFAIIQEAPTCAGCGANLERPPRSAMARLLGY
;
A
#
# COMPACT_ATOMS: atom_id res chain seq x y z
N MET A 1 10.18 3.62 -13.32
CA MET A 1 9.03 2.84 -13.84
C MET A 1 8.40 3.69 -14.93
N ARG A 2 8.18 3.19 -16.14
CA ARG A 2 7.64 4.00 -17.25
C ARG A 2 6.14 3.71 -17.44
N GLY A 3 5.32 4.73 -17.61
CA GLY A 3 3.88 4.61 -17.88
C GLY A 3 3.45 5.64 -18.93
N GLN A 4 2.31 5.39 -19.58
CA GLN A 4 1.74 6.31 -20.57
C GLN A 4 0.94 7.41 -19.87
N CYS A 5 1.24 8.65 -20.21
CA CYS A 5 0.47 9.80 -19.76
C CYS A 5 -0.37 10.36 -20.91
N ALA A 6 -1.69 10.40 -20.73
CA ALA A 6 -2.64 10.96 -21.70
C ALA A 6 -2.34 12.41 -22.09
N ARG A 7 -1.70 13.17 -21.18
CA ARG A 7 -1.43 14.60 -21.35
C ARG A 7 -0.12 14.90 -22.05
N CYS A 8 0.88 14.03 -21.92
CA CYS A 8 2.17 14.17 -22.58
C CYS A 8 2.26 13.34 -23.87
N ASP A 9 1.27 12.48 -24.12
CA ASP A 9 1.21 11.51 -25.22
C ASP A 9 2.53 10.74 -25.40
N ALA A 10 3.21 10.48 -24.29
CA ALA A 10 4.54 9.92 -24.25
C ALA A 10 4.70 8.97 -23.05
N GLU A 11 5.63 8.03 -23.18
CA GLU A 11 6.08 7.23 -22.05
C GLU A 11 6.92 8.09 -21.11
N VAL A 12 6.40 8.31 -19.92
CA VAL A 12 7.00 9.16 -18.90
C VAL A 12 7.35 8.34 -17.67
N GLU A 13 8.31 8.83 -16.90
CA GLU A 13 8.64 8.21 -15.63
C GLU A 13 7.52 8.45 -14.60
N ALA A 14 7.01 7.34 -14.08
CA ALA A 14 6.02 7.28 -13.03
C ALA A 14 6.69 7.54 -11.67
N VAL A 15 6.27 8.60 -11.00
CA VAL A 15 6.74 8.99 -9.67
C VAL A 15 5.59 8.83 -8.67
N PHE A 16 5.90 8.18 -7.56
CA PHE A 16 5.01 8.12 -6.40
C PHE A 16 5.40 9.24 -5.44
N GLN A 17 4.42 9.92 -4.84
CA GLN A 17 4.69 11.00 -3.88
C GLN A 17 5.42 10.47 -2.63
N HIS A 18 5.06 9.27 -2.15
CA HIS A 18 5.60 8.72 -0.90
C HIS A 18 6.16 7.29 -1.03
N PRO A 19 7.30 7.10 -1.72
CA PRO A 19 7.85 5.77 -1.98
C PRO A 19 8.36 5.05 -0.72
N ARG A 20 8.90 5.80 0.26
CA ARG A 20 9.38 5.23 1.53
C ARG A 20 8.22 4.84 2.44
N LEU A 21 7.21 5.70 2.56
CA LEU A 21 6.04 5.46 3.40
C LEU A 21 5.27 4.22 2.93
N ARG A 22 5.07 4.07 1.62
CA ARG A 22 4.42 2.89 1.03
C ARG A 22 5.13 1.58 1.36
N ARG A 23 6.46 1.58 1.50
CA ARG A 23 7.23 0.40 1.90
C ARG A 23 7.00 0.05 3.38
N VAL A 24 6.97 1.06 4.24
CA VAL A 24 6.66 0.89 5.68
C VAL A 24 5.23 0.39 5.87
N LEU A 25 4.25 0.98 5.17
CA LEU A 25 2.84 0.60 5.24
C LEU A 25 2.58 -0.82 4.71
N ARG A 26 3.37 -1.31 3.75
CA ARG A 26 3.35 -2.74 3.37
C ARG A 26 3.85 -3.64 4.49
N GLY A 27 4.86 -3.21 5.23
CA GLY A 27 5.31 -3.90 6.44
C GLY A 27 4.24 -3.92 7.53
N TYR A 28 3.46 -2.84 7.67
CA TYR A 28 2.32 -2.78 8.60
C TYR A 28 1.26 -3.85 8.32
N LEU A 29 0.99 -4.18 7.05
CA LEU A 29 0.10 -5.28 6.67
C LEU A 29 0.62 -6.67 7.10
N LEU A 30 1.94 -6.82 7.28
CA LEU A 30 2.59 -8.06 7.73
C LEU A 30 2.77 -8.11 9.25
N LEU A 31 2.45 -7.01 9.97
CA LEU A 31 2.53 -6.91 11.42
C LEU A 31 1.82 -8.06 12.16
N PRO A 32 0.65 -8.58 11.75
CA PRO A 32 0.00 -9.67 12.48
C PRO A 32 0.66 -11.04 12.29
N LEU A 33 1.48 -11.23 11.24
CA LEU A 33 2.09 -12.51 10.89
C LEU A 33 2.89 -13.18 12.03
N PRO A 34 3.80 -12.48 12.76
CA PRO A 34 4.51 -13.07 13.90
C PRO A 34 3.62 -13.39 15.11
N PHE A 35 2.41 -12.81 15.19
CA PHE A 35 1.48 -13.06 16.29
C PHE A 35 0.54 -14.23 16.04
N VAL A 36 0.45 -14.74 14.80
CA VAL A 36 -0.33 -15.93 14.44
C VAL A 36 -0.07 -17.17 15.33
N PRO A 37 1.17 -17.54 15.67
CA PRO A 37 1.40 -18.70 16.55
C PRO A 37 0.97 -18.46 18.00
N VAL A 38 0.94 -17.21 18.46
CA VAL A 38 0.58 -16.83 19.84
C VAL A 38 -0.90 -16.42 19.96
N LEU A 39 -1.57 -16.29 18.82
CA LEU A 39 -2.98 -15.93 18.69
C LEU A 39 -3.92 -16.78 19.55
N PRO A 40 -3.79 -18.12 19.68
CA PRO A 40 -4.64 -18.90 20.60
C PRO A 40 -4.45 -18.53 22.08
N ILE A 41 -3.26 -18.09 22.49
CA ILE A 41 -2.98 -17.65 23.87
C ILE A 41 -3.55 -16.24 24.08
N ILE A 42 -3.31 -15.33 23.14
CA ILE A 42 -3.80 -13.94 23.21
C ILE A 42 -5.32 -13.87 23.05
N ALA A 43 -5.92 -14.76 22.25
CA ALA A 43 -7.37 -14.82 22.05
C ALA A 43 -8.13 -15.27 23.31
N SER A 44 -7.47 -15.89 24.28
CA SER A 44 -8.08 -16.15 25.59
C SER A 44 -8.33 -14.88 26.39
N ASP A 45 -7.61 -13.79 26.07
CA ASP A 45 -7.78 -12.46 26.65
C ASP A 45 -8.47 -11.51 25.67
N TYR A 46 -9.80 -11.63 25.62
CA TYR A 46 -10.66 -10.79 24.79
C TYR A 46 -10.58 -9.29 25.15
N VAL A 47 -10.15 -8.94 26.37
CA VAL A 47 -10.07 -7.55 26.84
C VAL A 47 -8.93 -6.81 26.13
N VAL A 48 -7.82 -7.48 25.87
CA VAL A 48 -6.67 -6.89 25.18
C VAL A 48 -6.78 -7.06 23.66
N MET A 49 -7.29 -8.21 23.21
CA MET A 49 -7.30 -8.58 21.80
C MET A 49 -8.30 -7.76 20.97
N ILE A 50 -9.49 -7.47 21.50
CA ILE A 50 -10.51 -6.67 20.79
C ILE A 50 -10.04 -5.23 20.52
N PRO A 51 -9.54 -4.46 21.51
CA PRO A 51 -9.03 -3.11 21.25
C PRO A 51 -7.85 -3.09 20.28
N MET A 52 -6.93 -4.04 20.40
CA MET A 52 -5.80 -4.20 19.46
C MET A 52 -6.29 -4.37 18.02
N LEU A 53 -7.28 -5.25 17.80
CA LEU A 53 -7.85 -5.48 16.48
C LEU A 53 -8.56 -4.23 15.95
N MET A 54 -9.30 -3.51 16.79
CA MET A 54 -9.97 -2.26 16.39
C MET A 54 -8.97 -1.19 15.94
N VAL A 55 -7.89 -0.99 16.69
CA VAL A 55 -6.82 -0.05 16.32
C VAL A 55 -6.16 -0.48 15.00
N TYR A 56 -5.91 -1.77 14.83
CA TYR A 56 -5.33 -2.30 13.60
C TYR A 56 -6.24 -2.03 12.39
N MET A 57 -7.54 -2.30 12.51
CA MET A 57 -8.55 -2.04 11.48
C MET A 57 -8.69 -0.56 11.14
N LEU A 58 -8.64 0.32 12.15
CA LEU A 58 -8.65 1.78 11.94
C LEU A 58 -7.45 2.23 11.09
N GLY A 59 -6.28 1.64 11.30
CA GLY A 59 -5.07 1.92 10.54
C GLY A 59 -5.08 1.37 9.10
N LEU A 60 -5.86 0.32 8.80
CA LEU A 60 -5.89 -0.28 7.46
C LEU A 60 -6.47 0.66 6.39
N GLY A 61 -7.48 1.47 6.72
CA GLY A 61 -8.08 2.43 5.79
C GLY A 61 -7.06 3.37 5.13
N PRO A 62 -6.31 4.18 5.91
CA PRO A 62 -5.29 5.07 5.36
C PRO A 62 -4.11 4.32 4.73
N VAL A 63 -3.75 3.15 5.26
CA VAL A 63 -2.72 2.28 4.66
C VAL A 63 -3.08 1.91 3.22
N PHE A 64 -4.32 1.45 2.99
CA PHE A 64 -4.77 1.08 1.65
C PHE A 64 -4.88 2.29 0.73
N ALA A 65 -5.33 3.44 1.23
CA ALA A 65 -5.39 4.67 0.44
C ALA A 65 -4.01 5.03 -0.14
N ILE A 66 -2.96 5.03 0.70
CA ILE A 66 -1.58 5.36 0.29
C ILE A 66 -0.97 4.27 -0.58
N ILE A 67 -1.29 3.00 -0.33
CA ILE A 67 -0.79 1.90 -1.17
C ILE A 67 -1.42 1.92 -2.56
N GLN A 68 -2.68 2.33 -2.67
CA GLN A 68 -3.43 2.38 -3.94
C GLN A 68 -3.29 3.71 -4.69
N GLU A 69 -2.60 4.71 -4.12
CA GLU A 69 -2.33 5.98 -4.79
C GLU A 69 -1.79 5.77 -6.22
N ALA A 70 -2.47 6.41 -7.17
CA ALA A 70 -2.11 6.35 -8.58
C ALA A 70 -0.73 6.99 -8.79
N PRO A 71 0.15 6.37 -9.59
CA PRO A 71 1.41 7.00 -9.96
C PRO A 71 1.17 8.26 -10.80
N THR A 72 1.97 9.29 -10.54
CA THR A 72 1.93 10.58 -11.25
C THR A 72 3.05 10.68 -12.27
N CYS A 73 2.83 11.49 -13.32
CA CYS A 73 3.85 11.81 -14.33
C CYS A 73 4.90 12.78 -13.76
N ALA A 74 6.20 12.46 -13.92
CA ALA A 74 7.30 13.35 -13.51
C ALA A 74 7.34 14.70 -14.25
N GLY A 75 6.82 14.76 -15.49
CA GLY A 75 6.87 15.96 -16.31
C GLY A 75 5.70 16.92 -16.09
N CYS A 76 4.47 16.40 -16.03
CA CYS A 76 3.25 17.22 -15.99
C CYS A 76 2.42 17.08 -14.71
N GLY A 77 2.79 16.18 -13.80
CA GLY A 77 2.06 15.93 -12.55
C GLY A 77 0.67 15.29 -12.71
N ALA A 78 0.24 14.97 -13.94
CA ALA A 78 -1.04 14.30 -14.17
C ALA A 78 -0.98 12.81 -13.76
N ASN A 79 -2.13 12.26 -13.39
CA ASN A 79 -2.29 10.82 -13.14
C ASN A 79 -2.08 10.04 -14.44
N LEU A 80 -1.40 8.90 -14.35
CA LEU A 80 -1.17 8.02 -15.50
C LEU A 80 -2.44 7.24 -15.83
N GLU A 81 -2.85 7.28 -17.09
CA GLU A 81 -4.04 6.58 -17.59
C GLU A 81 -3.80 5.06 -17.67
N ARG A 82 -2.56 4.67 -17.94
CA ARG A 82 -2.11 3.27 -17.90
C ARG A 82 -0.88 3.16 -16.99
N PRO A 83 -1.04 2.70 -15.74
CA PRO A 83 0.09 2.53 -14.84
C PRO A 83 1.05 1.46 -15.41
N PRO A 84 2.37 1.56 -15.14
CA PRO A 84 3.34 0.57 -15.57
C PRO A 84 2.90 -0.85 -15.17
N ARG A 85 3.00 -1.84 -16.07
CA ARG A 85 2.72 -3.27 -15.75
C ARG A 85 3.46 -3.77 -14.49
N SER A 86 4.63 -3.21 -14.20
CA SER A 86 5.41 -3.51 -12.98
C SER A 86 4.82 -2.94 -11.69
N ALA A 87 3.94 -1.93 -11.77
CA ALA A 87 3.19 -1.42 -10.63
C ALA A 87 2.04 -2.37 -10.25
N MET A 88 1.36 -2.99 -11.23
CA MET A 88 0.33 -4.01 -10.98
C MET A 88 0.92 -5.31 -10.42
N ALA A 89 2.04 -5.81 -10.96
CA ALA A 89 2.70 -7.01 -10.43
C ALA A 89 3.15 -6.83 -8.96
N ARG A 90 3.76 -5.67 -8.63
CA ARG A 90 4.19 -5.33 -7.26
C ARG A 90 3.07 -4.91 -6.31
N LEU A 91 1.85 -4.71 -6.81
CA LEU A 91 0.66 -4.48 -5.99
C LEU A 91 0.01 -5.82 -5.58
N LEU A 92 0.22 -6.89 -6.36
CA LEU A 92 -0.31 -8.23 -6.13
C LEU A 92 0.70 -9.23 -5.55
N GLY A 93 1.94 -8.83 -5.30
CA GLY A 93 2.94 -9.70 -4.68
C GLY A 93 3.46 -10.82 -5.57
N TYR A 94 3.52 -10.58 -6.89
CA TYR A 94 4.28 -11.39 -7.86
C TYR A 94 5.51 -10.61 -8.36
#